data_AF-A0AA90VK60-F1
#
_entry.id   AF-A0AA90VK60-F1
#
_cell.length_a   1.000
_cell.length_b   1.000
_cell.length_c   1.000
_cell.angle_alpha   90.00
_cell.angle_beta   90.00
_cell.angle_gamma   90.00
#
_symmetry.space_group_name_H-M   'P 1'
#
loop_
_entity.id
_entity.type
_entity.pdbx_description
1 polymer ?
#
loop_
_entity_poly.entity_id
_entity_poly.type
_entity_poly.pdbx_seq_one_letter_code
_entity_poly.pdbx_strand_id
1 'polypeptide(L)'
;MMNDFQVKSSRLHFEDLEPSMFEKMILEILDFSGMYKDIRHYGKKGADQGVDIYCKEKDSGLTCFVQCKRYNNLKKSQLCAIVDKIIEGNKNTDGQSLLVVTSCEVRKEAYEDFDTYAKVKGFSKVEIWGESILTSKLHQEKYKTIKENYFGSDIGKEELARKRIEAAKLGEQLVNQSLLRKFSKLTNEDGRHLLEYPYDKFRASEVIIRSIYDEDYPDTDDEGKHDSWFKSFPFNIYHDGIQMKIAPWMSETIVIYPCGEWMLKSEFDKCKYDGEYMELNVDIIGNIPYSYIANIKEDGDEYFDCPIIFCAFNGKSGPFINIWYDFYDREMHAHIRFEKSRKRALITENDYWRLKRKYGLK
;
A
#
# COMPACT_ATOMS: atom_id res chain seq x y z
N MET A 1 9.52 27.04 -18.99
CA MET A 1 8.28 26.29 -19.24
C MET A 1 7.78 25.79 -17.90
N MET A 2 6.73 26.42 -17.36
CA MET A 2 6.02 25.92 -16.19
C MET A 2 5.31 24.64 -16.62
N ASN A 3 5.71 23.50 -16.07
CA ASN A 3 4.91 22.29 -16.18
C ASN A 3 3.67 22.51 -15.33
N ASP A 4 2.53 22.68 -15.99
CA ASP A 4 1.22 22.57 -15.38
C ASP A 4 1.10 21.17 -14.78
N PHE A 5 1.31 21.09 -13.46
CA PHE A 5 0.85 19.95 -12.69
C PHE A 5 -0.68 19.99 -12.69
N GLN A 6 -1.30 19.35 -13.68
CA GLN A 6 -2.68 18.92 -13.54
C GLN A 6 -2.74 17.94 -12.37
N VAL A 7 -3.18 18.45 -11.22
CA VAL A 7 -3.65 17.61 -10.12
C VAL A 7 -4.82 16.81 -10.68
N LYS A 8 -4.56 15.59 -11.15
CA LYS A 8 -5.61 14.61 -11.39
C LYS A 8 -6.34 14.45 -10.07
N SER A 9 -7.55 14.98 -9.99
CA SER A 9 -8.45 14.69 -8.88
C SER A 9 -8.51 13.17 -8.73
N SER A 10 -8.10 12.66 -7.57
CA SER A 10 -8.10 11.23 -7.26
C SER A 10 -9.51 10.69 -7.50
N ARG A 11 -9.68 9.90 -8.56
CA ARG A 11 -10.97 9.33 -8.95
C ARG A 11 -11.53 8.51 -7.78
N LEU A 12 -12.81 8.69 -7.45
CA LEU A 12 -13.50 7.88 -6.46
C LEU A 12 -14.24 6.73 -7.17
N HIS A 13 -13.99 5.50 -6.72
CA HIS A 13 -14.60 4.29 -7.28
C HIS A 13 -15.97 4.04 -6.63
N PHE A 14 -16.98 4.80 -7.02
CA PHE A 14 -18.36 4.65 -6.52
C PHE A 14 -18.96 3.26 -6.81
N GLU A 15 -18.45 2.58 -7.84
CA GLU A 15 -18.80 1.22 -8.22
C GLU A 15 -18.39 0.16 -7.18
N ASP A 16 -17.48 0.48 -6.28
CA ASP A 16 -17.05 -0.44 -5.22
C ASP A 16 -17.95 -0.36 -3.97
N LEU A 17 -18.81 0.65 -3.89
CA LEU A 17 -19.80 0.76 -2.81
C LEU A 17 -20.98 -0.19 -3.03
N GLU A 18 -21.41 -0.85 -1.96
CA GLU A 18 -22.71 -1.52 -1.93
C GLU A 18 -23.84 -0.52 -2.25
N PRO A 19 -24.91 -0.91 -2.99
CA PRO A 19 -25.98 0.01 -3.39
C PRO A 19 -26.58 0.82 -2.23
N SER A 20 -26.81 0.16 -1.09
CA SER A 20 -27.33 0.80 0.12
C SER A 20 -26.35 1.79 0.76
N MET A 21 -25.03 1.56 0.62
CA MET A 21 -23.99 2.47 1.10
C MET A 21 -23.89 3.69 0.19
N PHE A 22 -24.01 3.52 -1.12
CA PHE A 22 -24.07 4.64 -2.07
C PHE A 22 -25.25 5.56 -1.76
N GLU A 23 -26.46 5.02 -1.57
CA GLU A 23 -27.62 5.81 -1.16
C GLU A 23 -27.41 6.54 0.18
N LYS A 24 -26.85 5.84 1.17
CA LYS A 24 -26.60 6.43 2.49
C LYS A 24 -25.57 7.57 2.41
N MET A 25 -24.55 7.44 1.56
CA MET A 25 -23.60 8.52 1.31
C MET A 25 -24.29 9.76 0.71
N ILE A 26 -25.19 9.57 -0.25
CA ILE A 26 -25.96 10.69 -0.82
C ILE A 26 -26.86 11.34 0.22
N LEU A 27 -27.50 10.54 1.09
CA LEU A 27 -28.27 11.05 2.22
C LEU A 27 -27.43 11.96 3.12
N GLU A 28 -26.23 11.51 3.51
CA GLU A 28 -25.31 12.30 4.33
C GLU A 28 -24.87 13.58 3.60
N ILE A 29 -24.57 13.52 2.29
CA ILE A 29 -24.23 14.73 1.51
C ILE A 29 -25.39 15.74 1.52
N LEU A 30 -26.63 15.28 1.34
CA LEU A 30 -27.81 16.15 1.35
C LEU A 30 -28.04 16.79 2.72
N ASP A 31 -27.87 16.03 3.80
CA ASP A 31 -28.01 16.54 5.17
C ASP A 31 -26.92 17.58 5.51
N PHE A 32 -25.65 17.23 5.29
CA PHE A 32 -24.52 18.12 5.53
C PHE A 32 -24.51 19.37 4.63
N SER A 33 -25.16 19.32 3.46
CA SER A 33 -25.23 20.49 2.57
C SER A 33 -25.93 21.68 3.22
N GLY A 34 -26.82 21.43 4.19
CA GLY A 34 -27.64 22.44 4.83
C GLY A 34 -28.75 23.01 3.93
N MET A 35 -28.87 22.59 2.67
CA MET A 35 -29.84 23.11 1.69
C MET A 35 -31.22 22.42 1.78
N TYR A 36 -31.30 21.27 2.44
CA TYR A 36 -32.51 20.44 2.51
C TYR A 36 -32.98 20.25 3.96
N LYS A 37 -34.28 20.00 4.13
CA LYS A 37 -34.94 19.64 5.39
C LYS A 37 -35.92 18.48 5.16
N ASP A 38 -36.50 17.95 6.24
CA ASP A 38 -37.45 16.81 6.19
C ASP A 38 -36.89 15.60 5.42
N ILE A 39 -35.59 15.31 5.55
CA ILE A 39 -34.90 14.26 4.77
C ILE A 39 -35.29 12.87 5.28
N ARG A 40 -35.70 11.97 4.37
CA ARG A 40 -36.17 10.60 4.66
C ARG A 40 -35.54 9.61 3.67
N HIS A 41 -35.00 8.50 4.18
CA HIS A 41 -34.43 7.42 3.38
C HIS A 41 -35.43 6.27 3.25
N TYR A 42 -35.89 5.99 2.03
CA TYR A 42 -36.88 4.96 1.72
C TYR A 42 -36.28 3.70 1.07
N GLY A 43 -35.06 3.76 0.52
CA GLY A 43 -34.43 2.64 -0.21
C GLY A 43 -34.07 1.38 0.60
N LYS A 44 -34.17 1.41 1.94
CA LYS A 44 -33.70 0.31 2.80
C LYS A 44 -34.60 -0.94 2.84
N LYS A 45 -35.83 -0.91 2.28
CA LYS A 45 -36.81 -2.01 2.40
C LYS A 45 -37.58 -2.39 1.11
N GLY A 46 -37.19 -1.89 -0.06
CA GLY A 46 -37.75 -2.33 -1.36
C GLY A 46 -39.23 -1.99 -1.61
N ALA A 47 -39.77 -1.00 -0.87
CA ALA A 47 -41.12 -0.46 -1.05
C ALA A 47 -41.08 1.01 -1.52
N ASP A 48 -40.03 1.37 -2.27
CA ASP A 48 -39.53 2.73 -2.48
C ASP A 48 -40.24 3.49 -3.60
N GLN A 49 -41.21 2.90 -4.32
CA GLN A 49 -42.04 3.64 -5.30
C GLN A 49 -41.22 4.51 -6.30
N GLY A 50 -39.96 4.13 -6.55
CA GLY A 50 -39.02 4.89 -7.40
C GLY A 50 -38.27 6.05 -6.73
N VAL A 51 -38.34 6.20 -5.41
CA VAL A 51 -37.70 7.29 -4.66
C VAL A 51 -36.85 6.71 -3.54
N ASP A 52 -35.53 6.89 -3.62
CA ASP A 52 -34.63 6.37 -2.59
C ASP A 52 -34.54 7.34 -1.41
N ILE A 53 -34.49 8.65 -1.68
CA ILE A 53 -34.45 9.71 -0.67
C ILE A 53 -35.50 10.76 -1.01
N TYR A 54 -36.20 11.21 0.02
CA TYR A 54 -37.19 12.27 -0.07
C TYR A 54 -36.78 13.42 0.84
N CYS A 55 -36.80 14.65 0.35
CA CYS A 55 -36.48 15.83 1.15
C CYS A 55 -37.26 17.06 0.66
N LYS A 56 -37.14 18.17 1.38
CA LYS A 56 -37.65 19.49 0.96
C LYS A 56 -36.51 20.48 0.84
N GLU A 57 -36.48 21.24 -0.24
CA GLU A 57 -35.57 22.37 -0.40
C GLU A 57 -35.92 23.45 0.63
N LYS A 58 -34.92 24.00 1.33
CA LYS A 58 -35.16 25.05 2.33
C LYS A 58 -35.59 26.37 1.69
N ASP A 59 -34.97 26.73 0.56
CA ASP A 59 -35.15 28.04 -0.06
C ASP A 59 -36.47 28.13 -0.83
N SER A 60 -36.76 27.13 -1.67
CA SER A 60 -37.96 27.12 -2.52
C SER A 60 -39.18 26.49 -1.81
N GLY A 61 -38.95 25.68 -0.78
CA GLY A 61 -39.99 24.86 -0.14
C GLY A 61 -40.46 23.67 -0.98
N LEU A 62 -39.90 23.47 -2.18
CA LEU A 62 -40.27 22.38 -3.07
C LEU A 62 -39.89 21.02 -2.46
N THR A 63 -40.75 20.04 -2.67
CA THR A 63 -40.43 18.64 -2.43
C THR A 63 -39.41 18.20 -3.48
N CYS A 64 -38.33 17.56 -3.04
CA CYS A 64 -37.31 16.99 -3.89
C CYS A 64 -37.35 15.46 -3.79
N PHE A 65 -37.63 14.82 -4.92
CA PHE A 65 -37.58 13.38 -5.08
C PHE A 65 -36.19 12.99 -5.57
N VAL A 66 -35.48 12.15 -4.81
CA VAL A 66 -34.12 11.76 -5.12
C VAL A 66 -34.07 10.27 -5.46
N GLN A 67 -33.55 9.95 -6.63
CA GLN A 67 -33.27 8.57 -7.04
C GLN A 67 -31.76 8.42 -7.28
N CYS A 68 -31.16 7.48 -6.58
CA CYS A 68 -29.78 7.05 -6.72
C CYS A 68 -29.70 5.87 -7.70
N LYS A 69 -28.72 5.89 -8.61
CA LYS A 69 -28.43 4.80 -9.54
C LYS A 69 -26.93 4.56 -9.63
N ARG A 70 -26.48 3.46 -9.03
CA ARG A 70 -25.09 3.00 -9.11
C ARG A 70 -24.86 2.17 -10.37
N TYR A 71 -24.83 2.81 -11.54
CA TYR A 71 -24.59 2.15 -12.84
C TYR A 71 -23.26 2.57 -13.46
N ASN A 72 -22.70 1.71 -14.32
CA ASN A 72 -21.53 2.03 -15.13
C ASN A 72 -21.87 2.92 -16.34
N ASN A 73 -23.12 2.91 -16.77
CA ASN A 73 -23.64 3.73 -17.87
C ASN A 73 -25.16 3.89 -17.72
N LEU A 74 -25.67 5.06 -18.07
CA LEU A 74 -27.09 5.39 -17.99
C LEU A 74 -27.59 5.89 -19.36
N LYS A 75 -28.55 5.17 -19.93
CA LYS A 75 -29.16 5.49 -21.23
C LYS A 75 -30.39 6.38 -21.06
N LYS A 76 -30.73 7.13 -22.12
CA LYS A 76 -31.95 7.96 -22.21
C LYS A 76 -33.21 7.23 -21.73
N SER A 77 -33.45 6.02 -22.22
CA SER A 77 -34.64 5.24 -21.86
C SER A 77 -34.73 4.92 -20.37
N GLN A 78 -33.58 4.74 -19.70
CA GLN A 78 -33.53 4.47 -18.26
C GLN A 78 -33.83 5.74 -17.45
N LEU A 79 -33.37 6.90 -17.91
CA LEU A 79 -33.71 8.19 -17.30
C LEU A 79 -35.21 8.49 -17.39
N CYS A 80 -35.83 8.30 -18.57
CA CYS A 80 -37.28 8.46 -18.72
C CYS A 80 -38.05 7.48 -17.81
N ALA A 81 -37.62 6.22 -17.73
CA ALA A 81 -38.23 5.23 -16.86
C ALA A 81 -38.15 5.59 -15.37
N ILE A 82 -37.11 6.29 -14.93
CA ILE A 82 -37.01 6.81 -13.54
C ILE A 82 -38.11 7.84 -13.30
N VAL A 83 -38.30 8.79 -14.23
CA VAL A 83 -39.35 9.81 -14.14
C VAL A 83 -40.73 9.16 -14.03
N ASP A 84 -41.04 8.24 -14.94
CA ASP A 84 -42.34 7.57 -14.98
C ASP A 84 -42.58 6.77 -13.69
N LYS A 85 -41.58 6.02 -13.20
CA LYS A 85 -41.70 5.25 -11.96
C LYS A 85 -41.97 6.13 -10.73
N ILE A 86 -41.32 7.30 -10.64
CA ILE A 86 -41.55 8.25 -9.54
C ILE A 86 -42.98 8.79 -9.59
N ILE A 87 -43.48 9.15 -10.78
CA ILE A 87 -44.84 9.68 -10.95
C ILE A 87 -45.89 8.62 -10.64
N GLU A 88 -45.72 7.39 -11.14
CA GLU A 88 -46.64 6.28 -10.86
C GLU A 88 -46.68 5.92 -9.38
N GLY A 89 -45.53 6.00 -8.71
CA GLY A 89 -45.37 5.66 -7.31
C GLY A 89 -45.88 6.72 -6.34
N ASN A 90 -45.85 8.00 -6.71
CA ASN A 90 -46.02 9.12 -5.77
C ASN A 90 -47.17 10.05 -6.18
N LYS A 91 -47.94 10.51 -5.20
CA LYS A 91 -48.96 11.54 -5.42
C LYS A 91 -48.32 12.93 -5.35
N ASN A 92 -48.82 13.87 -6.17
CA ASN A 92 -48.44 15.29 -6.15
C ASN A 92 -46.98 15.58 -6.53
N THR A 93 -46.47 14.93 -7.57
CA THR A 93 -45.15 15.25 -8.16
C THR A 93 -45.15 16.54 -8.98
N ASP A 94 -46.33 17.02 -9.38
CA ASP A 94 -46.49 18.23 -10.19
C ASP A 94 -45.98 19.48 -9.44
N GLY A 95 -45.24 20.32 -10.17
CA GLY A 95 -44.57 21.50 -9.65
C GLY A 95 -43.38 21.24 -8.71
N GLN A 96 -42.99 19.99 -8.48
CA GLN A 96 -41.91 19.64 -7.53
C GLN A 96 -40.53 19.49 -8.21
N SER A 97 -39.50 19.18 -7.41
CA SER A 97 -38.12 19.00 -7.85
C SER A 97 -37.73 17.52 -7.97
N LEU A 98 -36.90 17.19 -8.97
CA LEU A 98 -36.34 15.85 -9.18
C LEU A 98 -34.81 15.90 -9.22
N LEU A 99 -34.15 15.07 -8.40
CA LEU A 99 -32.70 14.90 -8.42
C LEU A 99 -32.36 13.43 -8.71
N VAL A 100 -31.62 13.20 -9.79
CA VAL A 100 -31.08 11.87 -10.09
C VAL A 100 -29.59 11.86 -9.79
N VAL A 101 -29.15 10.95 -8.92
CA VAL A 101 -27.75 10.82 -8.55
C VAL A 101 -27.19 9.52 -9.13
N THR A 102 -26.06 9.59 -9.83
CA THR A 102 -25.49 8.44 -10.52
C THR A 102 -23.98 8.34 -10.35
N SER A 103 -23.48 7.09 -10.33
CA SER A 103 -22.04 6.79 -10.24
C SER A 103 -21.28 6.95 -11.56
N CYS A 104 -21.97 7.23 -12.67
CA CYS A 104 -21.34 7.45 -13.98
C CYS A 104 -21.67 8.84 -14.54
N GLU A 105 -20.91 9.26 -15.56
CA GLU A 105 -21.26 10.43 -16.34
C GLU A 105 -22.48 10.19 -17.24
N VAL A 106 -23.28 11.24 -17.44
CA VAL A 106 -24.42 11.25 -18.35
C VAL A 106 -24.08 12.10 -19.57
N ARG A 107 -24.30 11.54 -20.76
CA ARG A 107 -24.06 12.28 -22.01
C ARG A 107 -24.99 13.48 -22.12
N LYS A 108 -24.51 14.55 -22.75
CA LYS A 108 -25.24 15.80 -22.92
C LYS A 108 -26.64 15.58 -23.51
N GLU A 109 -26.76 14.80 -24.58
CA GLU A 109 -28.03 14.56 -25.25
C GLU A 109 -29.03 13.85 -24.32
N ALA A 110 -28.55 12.88 -23.53
CA ALA A 110 -29.39 12.16 -22.57
C ALA A 110 -29.84 13.05 -21.40
N TYR A 111 -28.99 14.01 -20.99
CA TYR A 111 -29.34 15.01 -19.99
C TYR A 111 -30.43 15.96 -20.50
N GLU A 112 -30.24 16.54 -21.69
CA GLU A 112 -31.18 17.49 -22.30
C GLU A 112 -32.56 16.84 -22.55
N ASP A 113 -32.55 15.59 -23.02
CA ASP A 113 -33.76 14.78 -23.19
C ASP A 113 -34.47 14.52 -21.86
N PHE A 114 -33.72 14.19 -20.81
CA PHE A 114 -34.27 13.95 -19.47
C PHE A 114 -34.88 15.21 -18.86
N ASP A 115 -34.17 16.34 -18.93
CA ASP A 115 -34.65 17.64 -18.44
C ASP A 115 -35.96 18.04 -19.13
N THR A 116 -36.01 17.92 -20.46
CA THR A 116 -37.21 18.21 -21.25
C THR A 116 -38.36 17.28 -20.87
N TYR A 117 -38.10 15.97 -20.79
CA TYR A 117 -39.12 14.98 -20.49
C TYR A 117 -39.73 15.16 -19.09
N ALA A 118 -38.89 15.34 -18.07
CA ALA A 118 -39.34 15.52 -16.69
C ALA A 118 -40.15 16.81 -16.51
N LYS A 119 -39.77 17.92 -17.18
CA LYS A 119 -40.54 19.17 -17.17
C LYS A 119 -41.90 19.03 -17.84
N VAL A 120 -41.97 18.37 -19.00
CA VAL A 120 -43.24 18.08 -19.68
C VAL A 120 -44.17 17.24 -18.80
N LYS A 121 -43.61 16.38 -17.95
CA LYS A 121 -44.35 15.54 -17.01
C LYS A 121 -44.73 16.24 -15.70
N GLY A 122 -44.41 17.53 -15.55
CA GLY A 122 -44.88 18.37 -14.44
C GLY A 122 -43.81 18.78 -13.43
N PHE A 123 -42.57 18.28 -13.49
CA PHE A 123 -41.52 18.75 -12.58
C PHE A 123 -41.09 20.19 -12.91
N SER A 124 -40.99 21.04 -11.90
CA SER A 124 -40.56 22.44 -12.06
C SER A 124 -39.04 22.59 -12.12
N LYS A 125 -38.32 21.68 -11.46
CA LYS A 125 -36.85 21.68 -11.36
C LYS A 125 -36.31 20.27 -11.45
N VAL A 126 -35.24 20.10 -12.23
CA VAL A 126 -34.65 18.79 -12.52
C VAL A 126 -33.13 18.92 -12.51
N GLU A 127 -32.44 17.99 -11.87
CA GLU A 127 -30.97 17.98 -11.78
C GLU A 127 -30.41 16.55 -11.83
N ILE A 128 -29.20 16.40 -12.38
CA ILE A 128 -28.43 15.15 -12.29
C ILE A 128 -27.09 15.41 -11.62
N TRP A 129 -26.74 14.61 -10.62
CA TRP A 129 -25.37 14.54 -10.08
C TRP A 129 -24.66 13.31 -10.63
N GLY A 130 -23.73 13.54 -11.57
CA GLY A 130 -22.82 12.52 -12.11
C GLY A 130 -21.54 12.33 -11.29
N GLU A 131 -20.68 11.41 -11.75
CA GLU A 131 -19.41 11.04 -11.11
C GLU A 131 -18.55 12.28 -10.76
N SER A 132 -18.34 13.18 -11.71
CA SER A 132 -17.51 14.38 -11.56
C SER A 132 -18.07 15.35 -10.52
N ILE A 133 -19.38 15.56 -10.50
CA ILE A 133 -20.05 16.42 -9.52
C ILE A 133 -19.93 15.82 -8.12
N LEU A 134 -20.17 14.51 -7.98
CA LEU A 134 -20.04 13.81 -6.70
C LEU A 134 -18.60 13.84 -6.18
N THR A 135 -17.63 13.56 -7.06
CA THR A 135 -16.20 13.61 -6.75
C THR A 135 -15.83 15.02 -6.28
N SER A 136 -16.18 16.04 -7.06
CA SER A 136 -15.93 17.44 -6.73
C SER A 136 -16.55 17.86 -5.40
N LYS A 137 -17.78 17.40 -5.09
CA LYS A 137 -18.39 17.62 -3.77
C LYS A 137 -17.55 16.95 -2.69
N LEU A 138 -17.29 15.64 -2.78
CA LEU A 138 -16.60 14.89 -1.74
C LEU A 138 -15.16 15.34 -1.47
N HIS A 139 -14.50 16.03 -2.41
CA HIS A 139 -13.20 16.66 -2.19
C HIS A 139 -13.23 17.99 -1.43
N GLN A 140 -14.42 18.58 -1.21
CA GLN A 140 -14.54 19.80 -0.39
C GLN A 140 -14.35 19.45 1.09
N GLU A 141 -13.65 20.32 1.83
CA GLU A 141 -13.32 20.10 3.24
C GLU A 141 -14.55 19.79 4.10
N LYS A 142 -15.68 20.44 3.82
CA LYS A 142 -16.95 20.21 4.52
C LYS A 142 -17.53 18.79 4.39
N TYR A 143 -17.09 18.02 3.39
CA TYR A 143 -17.53 16.63 3.18
C TYR A 143 -16.39 15.62 3.41
N LYS A 144 -15.27 16.06 3.98
CA LYS A 144 -14.10 15.21 4.26
C LYS A 144 -14.45 13.97 5.08
N THR A 145 -15.21 14.13 6.17
CA THR A 145 -15.64 13.02 7.03
C THR A 145 -16.52 12.03 6.28
N ILE A 146 -17.41 12.50 5.39
CA ILE A 146 -18.22 11.61 4.53
C ILE A 146 -17.29 10.85 3.59
N LYS A 147 -16.38 11.56 2.90
CA LYS A 147 -15.42 10.92 2.00
C LYS A 147 -14.59 9.83 2.71
N GLU A 148 -14.15 10.08 3.94
CA GLU A 148 -13.41 9.12 4.76
C GLU A 148 -14.27 7.91 5.16
N ASN A 149 -15.52 8.12 5.58
CA ASN A 149 -16.43 7.05 5.98
C ASN A 149 -16.75 6.05 4.86
N TYR A 150 -16.78 6.52 3.60
CA TYR A 150 -17.17 5.70 2.45
C TYR A 150 -16.00 5.25 1.57
N PHE A 151 -14.92 6.03 1.46
CA PHE A 151 -13.78 5.75 0.58
C PHE A 151 -12.42 5.67 1.30
N GLY A 152 -12.42 5.70 2.64
CA GLY A 152 -11.21 5.66 3.46
C GLY A 152 -10.29 4.45 3.21
N SER A 153 -10.75 3.42 2.50
CA SER A 153 -9.94 2.27 2.11
C SER A 153 -8.92 2.52 0.99
N ASP A 154 -9.17 3.46 0.06
CA ASP A 154 -8.24 3.73 -1.06
C ASP A 154 -7.47 5.04 -0.91
N ILE A 155 -8.08 6.05 -0.29
CA ILE A 155 -7.37 7.27 0.15
C ILE A 155 -6.35 6.92 1.24
N GLY A 156 -6.68 5.97 2.12
CA GLY A 156 -5.75 5.44 3.12
C GLY A 156 -4.53 4.76 2.49
N LYS A 157 -4.67 4.04 1.38
CA LYS A 157 -3.54 3.40 0.68
C LYS A 157 -2.63 4.42 0.03
N GLU A 158 -3.18 5.45 -0.63
CA GLU A 158 -2.37 6.50 -1.25
C GLU A 158 -1.65 7.35 -0.20
N GLU A 159 -2.33 7.74 0.87
CA GLU A 159 -1.72 8.50 1.97
C GLU A 159 -0.66 7.67 2.71
N LEU A 160 -0.93 6.39 2.96
CA LEU A 160 0.05 5.46 3.55
C LEU A 160 1.27 5.28 2.62
N ALA A 161 1.06 5.19 1.31
CA ALA A 161 2.14 5.13 0.34
C ALA A 161 2.98 6.42 0.34
N ARG A 162 2.35 7.60 0.42
CA ARG A 162 3.06 8.89 0.54
C ARG A 162 3.87 8.96 1.83
N LYS A 163 3.28 8.62 2.97
CA LYS A 163 3.98 8.56 4.27
C LYS A 163 5.16 7.58 4.23
N ARG A 164 4.99 6.42 3.58
CA ARG A 164 6.08 5.45 3.41
C ARG A 164 7.22 6.01 2.56
N ILE A 165 6.92 6.74 1.48
CA ILE A 165 7.93 7.40 0.62
C ILE A 165 8.68 8.48 1.41
N GLU A 166 7.97 9.28 2.20
CA GLU A 166 8.60 10.31 3.06
C GLU A 166 9.50 9.69 4.13
N ALA A 167 9.01 8.65 4.81
CA ALA A 167 9.80 7.88 5.78
C ALA A 167 11.03 7.23 5.11
N ALA A 168 10.88 6.68 3.90
CA ALA A 168 12.00 6.09 3.16
C ALA A 168 13.07 7.14 2.81
N LYS A 169 12.67 8.33 2.37
CA LYS A 169 13.63 9.43 2.11
C LYS A 169 14.37 9.84 3.37
N LEU A 170 13.67 9.94 4.51
CA LEU A 170 14.29 10.27 5.79
C LEU A 170 15.28 9.18 6.23
N GLY A 171 14.86 7.90 6.19
CA GLY A 171 15.70 6.77 6.54
C GLY A 171 16.94 6.66 5.65
N GLU A 172 16.79 6.87 4.34
CA GLU A 172 17.91 6.91 3.38
C GLU A 172 18.89 8.04 3.71
N GLN A 173 18.39 9.23 4.05
CA GLN A 173 19.23 10.35 4.47
C GLN A 173 20.02 10.02 5.74
N LEU A 174 19.37 9.45 6.76
CA LEU A 174 20.01 9.05 8.01
C LEU A 174 21.12 8.03 7.78
N VAL A 175 20.86 6.98 6.99
CA VAL A 175 21.86 5.95 6.66
C VAL A 175 23.06 6.56 5.92
N ASN A 176 22.82 7.38 4.90
CA ASN A 176 23.88 8.03 4.14
C ASN A 176 24.76 8.95 5.00
N GLN A 177 24.15 9.64 5.98
CA GLN A 177 24.85 10.59 6.83
C GLN A 177 25.63 9.92 7.96
N SER A 178 25.00 8.96 8.65
CA SER A 178 25.52 8.38 9.90
C SER A 178 26.21 7.03 9.72
N LEU A 179 25.80 6.21 8.76
CA LEU A 179 26.33 4.85 8.63
C LEU A 179 27.33 4.68 7.48
N LEU A 180 27.17 5.41 6.38
CA LEU A 180 28.00 5.20 5.19
C LEU A 180 29.28 6.05 5.18
N ARG A 181 30.37 5.45 4.67
CA ARG A 181 31.62 6.15 4.38
C ARG A 181 31.40 7.10 3.20
N LYS A 182 31.98 8.30 3.29
CA LYS A 182 31.97 9.27 2.20
C LYS A 182 33.18 9.03 1.30
N PHE A 183 32.94 8.59 0.07
CA PHE A 183 33.97 8.46 -0.95
C PHE A 183 33.98 9.74 -1.80
N SER A 184 35.11 10.46 -1.84
CA SER A 184 35.23 11.72 -2.60
C SER A 184 35.26 11.46 -4.12
N LYS A 185 35.88 10.36 -4.54
CA LYS A 185 35.81 9.76 -5.88
C LYS A 185 35.98 8.25 -5.74
N LEU A 186 35.12 7.47 -6.39
CA LEU A 186 35.28 6.02 -6.51
C LEU A 186 36.06 5.69 -7.79
N THR A 187 37.17 4.98 -7.66
CA THR A 187 37.85 4.36 -8.79
C THR A 187 37.17 3.04 -9.18
N ASN A 188 37.54 2.49 -10.34
CA ASN A 188 37.05 1.16 -10.74
C ASN A 188 37.54 0.05 -9.79
N GLU A 189 38.72 0.20 -9.20
CA GLU A 189 39.26 -0.75 -8.22
C GLU A 189 38.46 -0.69 -6.92
N ASP A 190 38.14 0.51 -6.43
CA ASP A 190 37.24 0.69 -5.27
C ASP A 190 35.86 0.09 -5.56
N GLY A 191 35.35 0.29 -6.77
CA GLY A 191 34.08 -0.30 -7.19
C GLY A 191 34.09 -1.83 -7.13
N ARG A 192 35.14 -2.49 -7.63
CA ARG A 192 35.30 -3.96 -7.54
C ARG A 192 35.46 -4.41 -6.10
N HIS A 193 36.26 -3.72 -5.31
CA HIS A 193 36.45 -4.01 -3.90
C HIS A 193 35.12 -3.93 -3.12
N LEU A 194 34.30 -2.90 -3.34
CA LEU A 194 33.00 -2.76 -2.67
C LEU A 194 31.90 -3.68 -3.23
N LEU A 195 32.15 -4.35 -4.36
CA LEU A 195 31.32 -5.46 -4.84
C LEU A 195 31.71 -6.77 -4.14
N GLU A 196 33.00 -6.96 -3.88
CA GLU A 196 33.56 -8.14 -3.20
C GLU A 196 33.42 -8.07 -1.67
N TYR A 197 33.50 -6.87 -1.10
CA TYR A 197 33.41 -6.59 0.33
C TYR A 197 32.40 -5.45 0.58
N PRO A 198 31.09 -5.72 0.43
CA PRO A 198 30.09 -4.66 0.45
C PRO A 198 29.93 -3.98 1.81
N TYR A 199 30.35 -4.64 2.88
CA TYR A 199 30.32 -4.12 4.25
C TYR A 199 31.30 -2.95 4.45
N ASP A 200 32.32 -2.81 3.60
CA ASP A 200 33.27 -1.69 3.69
C ASP A 200 32.67 -0.35 3.23
N LYS A 201 31.43 -0.35 2.74
CA LYS A 201 30.63 0.87 2.54
C LYS A 201 30.28 1.55 3.87
N PHE A 202 30.27 0.81 4.97
CA PHE A 202 29.83 1.28 6.28
C PHE A 202 31.01 1.76 7.14
N ARG A 203 30.78 2.78 7.98
CA ARG A 203 31.78 3.31 8.93
C ARG A 203 32.01 2.37 10.10
N ALA A 204 30.95 1.73 10.57
CA ALA A 204 30.97 0.78 11.67
C ALA A 204 30.78 -0.66 11.16
N SER A 205 31.48 -1.60 11.77
CA SER A 205 31.35 -3.03 11.50
C SER A 205 30.20 -3.68 12.27
N GLU A 206 29.75 -3.06 13.37
CA GLU A 206 28.64 -3.52 14.19
C GLU A 206 27.68 -2.37 14.50
N VAL A 207 26.41 -2.72 14.69
CA VAL A 207 25.33 -1.79 15.05
C VAL A 207 24.36 -2.48 16.01
N ILE A 208 23.64 -1.69 16.80
CA ILE A 208 22.46 -2.16 17.52
C ILE A 208 21.22 -1.83 16.69
N ILE A 209 20.37 -2.82 16.48
CA ILE A 209 19.04 -2.63 15.91
C ILE A 209 18.05 -2.60 17.06
N ARG A 210 17.28 -1.52 17.20
CA ARG A 210 16.36 -1.32 18.32
C ARG A 210 14.98 -0.90 17.80
N SER A 211 13.92 -1.52 18.33
CA SER A 211 12.55 -1.15 18.02
C SER A 211 12.25 0.25 18.53
N ILE A 212 11.48 1.04 17.78
CA ILE A 212 10.96 2.33 18.25
C ILE A 212 9.97 2.20 19.43
N TYR A 213 9.48 0.99 19.68
CA TYR A 213 8.57 0.65 20.78
C TYR A 213 9.28 -0.09 21.92
N ASP A 214 10.62 -0.17 21.87
CA ASP A 214 11.40 -0.86 22.87
C ASP A 214 11.46 -0.08 24.20
N GLU A 215 11.02 -0.71 25.28
CA GLU A 215 11.05 -0.16 26.64
C GLU A 215 12.03 -0.91 27.57
N ASP A 216 12.48 -2.10 27.16
CA ASP A 216 13.25 -3.02 28.02
C ASP A 216 14.78 -2.91 27.85
N TYR A 217 15.27 -2.25 26.80
CA TYR A 217 16.70 -2.04 26.60
C TYR A 217 17.35 -1.29 27.78
N PRO A 218 18.55 -1.71 28.23
CA PRO A 218 19.45 -2.69 27.60
C PRO A 218 19.25 -4.13 28.06
N ASP A 219 18.21 -4.41 28.85
CA ASP A 219 17.97 -5.73 29.38
C ASP A 219 17.40 -6.65 28.28
N THR A 220 17.58 -7.96 28.45
CA THR A 220 16.99 -8.99 27.59
C THR A 220 15.80 -9.61 28.31
N ASP A 221 14.69 -9.84 27.61
CA ASP A 221 13.51 -10.45 28.20
C ASP A 221 13.75 -11.96 28.43
N ASP A 222 13.97 -12.34 29.69
CA ASP A 222 14.18 -13.74 30.10
C ASP A 222 12.89 -14.61 29.97
N GLU A 223 11.72 -14.00 29.72
CA GLU A 223 10.42 -14.70 29.65
C GLU A 223 10.02 -15.16 28.25
N GLY A 224 10.93 -15.07 27.26
CA GLY A 224 10.72 -15.64 25.93
C GLY A 224 9.82 -14.81 25.00
N LYS A 225 9.67 -13.50 25.24
CA LYS A 225 9.17 -12.58 24.21
C LYS A 225 10.24 -12.38 23.12
N HIS A 226 9.81 -11.90 21.96
CA HIS A 226 10.76 -11.55 20.90
C HIS A 226 11.58 -10.35 21.32
N ASP A 227 12.92 -10.47 21.27
CA ASP A 227 13.83 -9.37 21.57
C ASP A 227 13.45 -8.13 20.73
N SER A 228 13.17 -7.02 21.40
CA SER A 228 12.86 -5.73 20.80
C SER A 228 14.12 -4.95 20.39
N TRP A 229 15.30 -5.51 20.66
CA TRP A 229 16.59 -5.03 20.17
C TRP A 229 17.59 -6.18 20.00
N PHE A 230 18.59 -6.02 19.12
CA PHE A 230 19.66 -7.00 18.95
C PHE A 230 20.91 -6.39 18.29
N LYS A 231 22.09 -6.97 18.55
CA LYS A 231 23.33 -6.61 17.84
C LYS A 231 23.35 -7.25 16.44
N SER A 232 23.75 -6.47 15.44
CA SER A 232 23.86 -6.92 14.04
C SER A 232 25.05 -6.27 13.33
N PHE A 233 25.32 -6.72 12.10
CA PHE A 233 26.50 -6.35 11.32
C PHE A 233 26.05 -5.87 9.94
N PRO A 234 26.34 -4.62 9.55
CA PRO A 234 26.02 -4.11 8.23
C PRO A 234 26.69 -4.95 7.15
N PHE A 235 25.92 -5.35 6.14
CA PHE A 235 26.42 -6.16 5.03
C PHE A 235 26.47 -5.36 3.74
N ASN A 236 25.36 -4.73 3.33
CA ASN A 236 25.28 -3.99 2.06
C ASN A 236 24.11 -3.01 2.07
N ILE A 237 23.97 -2.23 1.01
CA ILE A 237 22.77 -1.45 0.70
C ILE A 237 22.03 -2.06 -0.49
N TYR A 238 20.73 -1.84 -0.55
CA TYR A 238 19.89 -2.17 -1.70
C TYR A 238 18.97 -1.00 -2.04
N HIS A 239 18.19 -1.13 -3.12
CA HIS A 239 17.41 -0.02 -3.68
C HIS A 239 16.38 0.61 -2.71
N ASP A 240 15.94 -0.10 -1.68
CA ASP A 240 14.91 0.36 -0.72
C ASP A 240 15.38 0.23 0.73
N GLY A 241 16.68 0.05 1.00
CA GLY A 241 17.15 -0.08 2.39
C GLY A 241 18.58 -0.59 2.58
N ILE A 242 18.80 -1.14 3.78
CA ILE A 242 20.08 -1.72 4.21
C ILE A 242 19.95 -3.23 4.48
N GLN A 243 21.03 -3.95 4.23
CA GLN A 243 21.15 -5.38 4.45
C GLN A 243 22.03 -5.63 5.67
N MET A 244 21.58 -6.51 6.55
CA MET A 244 22.20 -6.81 7.85
C MET A 244 22.45 -8.31 7.96
N LYS A 245 23.60 -8.72 8.52
CA LYS A 245 23.79 -10.13 8.86
C LYS A 245 22.96 -10.48 10.10
N ILE A 246 22.09 -11.47 9.95
CA ILE A 246 21.34 -12.07 11.06
C ILE A 246 22.22 -13.18 11.63
N ALA A 247 22.58 -13.07 12.91
CA ALA A 247 23.40 -14.07 13.61
C ALA A 247 24.72 -14.42 12.85
N PRO A 248 25.69 -13.49 12.73
CA PRO A 248 26.91 -13.69 11.92
C PRO A 248 27.81 -14.85 12.38
N TRP A 249 27.56 -15.41 13.56
CA TRP A 249 28.26 -16.56 14.12
C TRP A 249 27.58 -17.90 13.78
N MET A 250 26.41 -17.84 13.13
CA MET A 250 25.65 -18.99 12.67
C MET A 250 25.52 -18.95 11.15
N SER A 251 25.91 -20.04 10.49
CA SER A 251 25.64 -20.26 9.08
C SER A 251 24.44 -21.19 8.94
N GLU A 252 23.58 -20.92 7.96
CA GLU A 252 22.54 -21.85 7.55
C GLU A 252 23.09 -22.76 6.44
N THR A 253 22.65 -24.02 6.37
CA THR A 253 23.00 -24.91 5.26
C THR A 253 21.85 -24.95 4.26
N ILE A 254 22.15 -24.70 2.99
CA ILE A 254 21.21 -24.86 1.88
C ILE A 254 21.57 -26.05 1.01
N VAL A 255 20.55 -26.64 0.40
CA VAL A 255 20.67 -27.71 -0.60
C VAL A 255 20.31 -27.14 -1.96
N ILE A 256 21.15 -27.36 -2.95
CA ILE A 256 20.99 -26.89 -4.32
C ILE A 256 20.95 -28.09 -5.28
N TYR A 257 20.00 -28.09 -6.20
CA TYR A 257 19.86 -29.07 -7.26
C TYR A 257 20.57 -28.61 -8.55
N PRO A 258 20.96 -29.53 -9.46
CA PRO A 258 21.61 -29.18 -10.73
C PRO A 258 20.82 -28.20 -11.61
N CYS A 259 19.50 -28.19 -11.49
CA CYS A 259 18.61 -27.26 -12.21
C CYS A 259 18.62 -25.82 -11.65
N GLY A 260 19.34 -25.59 -10.54
CA GLY A 260 19.43 -24.31 -9.83
C GLY A 260 18.32 -24.09 -8.82
N GLU A 261 17.40 -25.03 -8.63
CA GLU A 261 16.46 -24.97 -7.49
C GLU A 261 17.21 -25.20 -6.18
N TRP A 262 16.73 -24.57 -5.11
CA TRP A 262 17.36 -24.68 -3.80
C TRP A 262 16.34 -24.65 -2.66
N MET A 263 16.73 -25.16 -1.50
CA MET A 263 15.95 -25.13 -0.27
C MET A 263 16.84 -25.18 0.97
N LEU A 264 16.28 -24.93 2.15
CA LEU A 264 16.99 -25.10 3.40
C LEU A 264 17.26 -26.59 3.67
N LYS A 265 18.40 -26.92 4.26
CA LYS A 265 18.73 -28.29 4.66
C LYS A 265 17.68 -28.88 5.61
N SER A 266 17.22 -28.08 6.57
CA SER A 266 16.13 -28.44 7.50
C SER A 266 14.78 -28.75 6.82
N GLU A 267 14.55 -28.24 5.61
CA GLU A 267 13.40 -28.58 4.78
C GLU A 267 13.68 -29.82 3.95
N PHE A 268 14.90 -29.95 3.41
CA PHE A 268 15.34 -31.09 2.60
C PHE A 268 15.34 -32.40 3.38
N ASP A 269 15.78 -32.38 4.65
CA ASP A 269 15.87 -33.58 5.50
C ASP A 269 14.50 -34.20 5.82
N LYS A 270 13.41 -33.48 5.53
CA LYS A 270 12.03 -33.99 5.63
C LYS A 270 11.57 -34.68 4.34
N CYS A 271 12.32 -34.55 3.26
CA CYS A 271 12.03 -35.13 1.96
C CYS A 271 12.89 -36.38 1.72
N LYS A 272 12.34 -37.36 1.01
CA LYS A 272 13.14 -38.47 0.47
C LYS A 272 13.56 -38.11 -0.95
N TYR A 273 14.83 -37.77 -1.13
CA TYR A 273 15.40 -37.43 -2.42
C TYR A 273 16.73 -38.16 -2.61
N ASP A 274 16.79 -39.04 -3.62
CA ASP A 274 17.97 -39.86 -3.94
C ASP A 274 18.72 -39.35 -5.18
N GLY A 275 18.39 -38.14 -5.65
CA GLY A 275 19.01 -37.53 -6.81
C GLY A 275 20.28 -36.74 -6.46
N GLU A 276 20.85 -36.09 -7.47
CA GLU A 276 22.06 -35.28 -7.33
C GLU A 276 21.75 -33.93 -6.66
N TYR A 277 22.48 -33.59 -5.60
CA TYR A 277 22.40 -32.29 -4.93
C TYR A 277 23.75 -31.83 -4.39
N MET A 278 23.84 -30.58 -3.96
CA MET A 278 25.02 -29.99 -3.31
C MET A 278 24.58 -29.22 -2.07
N GLU A 279 25.34 -29.33 -0.99
CA GLU A 279 25.15 -28.52 0.21
C GLU A 279 26.13 -27.33 0.25
N LEU A 280 25.64 -26.15 0.63
CA LEU A 280 26.46 -24.96 0.88
C LEU A 280 26.09 -24.31 2.21
N ASN A 281 27.10 -23.87 2.96
CA ASN A 281 26.91 -23.01 4.12
C ASN A 281 26.83 -21.55 3.66
N VAL A 282 25.80 -20.85 4.13
CA VAL A 282 25.46 -19.51 3.70
C VAL A 282 25.20 -18.60 4.89
N ASP A 283 25.51 -17.32 4.71
CA ASP A 283 25.20 -16.27 5.67
C ASP A 283 23.73 -15.87 5.55
N ILE A 284 23.08 -15.61 6.69
CA ILE A 284 21.69 -15.14 6.72
C ILE A 284 21.69 -13.61 6.69
N ILE A 285 21.04 -13.03 5.70
CA ILE A 285 20.98 -11.58 5.46
C ILE A 285 19.54 -11.08 5.56
N GLY A 286 19.26 -10.18 6.49
CA GLY A 286 17.97 -9.51 6.64
C GLY A 286 17.96 -8.14 5.97
N ASN A 287 16.88 -7.82 5.27
CA ASN A 287 16.71 -6.49 4.66
C ASN A 287 15.80 -5.60 5.50
N ILE A 288 16.31 -4.46 5.92
CA ILE A 288 15.56 -3.42 6.64
C ILE A 288 15.26 -2.29 5.64
N PRO A 289 13.98 -2.03 5.33
CA PRO A 289 13.61 -0.92 4.45
C PRO A 289 13.97 0.43 5.06
N TYR A 290 14.34 1.40 4.23
CA TYR A 290 14.56 2.78 4.70
C TYR A 290 13.31 3.34 5.39
N SER A 291 12.12 3.00 4.90
CA SER A 291 10.86 3.45 5.51
C SER A 291 10.63 2.95 6.94
N TYR A 292 11.40 1.96 7.40
CA TYR A 292 11.31 1.47 8.77
C TYR A 292 12.31 2.18 9.69
N ILE A 293 13.34 2.84 9.16
CA ILE A 293 14.37 3.52 9.94
C ILE A 293 13.83 4.88 10.36
N ALA A 294 13.61 5.05 11.67
CA ALA A 294 13.08 6.27 12.24
C ALA A 294 14.20 7.23 12.70
N ASN A 295 15.28 6.68 13.24
CA ASN A 295 16.42 7.47 13.73
C ASN A 295 17.71 6.64 13.79
N ILE A 296 18.86 7.31 13.82
CA ILE A 296 20.17 6.68 14.04
C ILE A 296 20.95 7.50 15.06
N LYS A 297 21.41 6.87 16.14
CA LYS A 297 22.35 7.45 17.09
C LYS A 297 23.77 6.97 16.71
N GLU A 298 24.54 7.85 16.08
CA GLU A 298 25.84 7.50 15.45
C GLU A 298 26.89 7.07 16.47
N ASP A 299 26.97 7.75 17.61
CA ASP A 299 28.01 7.52 18.63
C ASP A 299 27.64 6.44 19.66
N GLY A 300 26.52 5.74 19.49
CA GLY A 300 26.05 4.76 20.45
C GLY A 300 25.53 5.38 21.76
N ASP A 301 25.63 4.67 22.88
CA ASP A 301 25.18 5.12 24.19
C ASP A 301 26.04 4.56 25.34
N GLU A 302 25.55 4.67 26.58
CA GLU A 302 26.25 4.20 27.78
C GLU A 302 26.47 2.67 27.84
N TYR A 303 25.80 1.88 27.00
CA TYR A 303 25.91 0.43 26.95
C TYR A 303 26.70 -0.07 25.75
N PHE A 304 26.54 0.58 24.58
CA PHE A 304 27.25 0.19 23.36
C PHE A 304 27.90 1.39 22.67
N ASP A 305 29.21 1.26 22.40
CA ASP A 305 30.02 2.24 21.67
C ASP A 305 29.84 2.17 20.14
N CYS A 306 28.73 1.61 19.65
CA CYS A 306 28.46 1.46 18.22
C CYS A 306 27.09 2.06 17.84
N PRO A 307 26.87 2.38 16.55
CA PRO A 307 25.65 3.07 16.15
C PRO A 307 24.38 2.29 16.51
N ILE A 308 23.36 3.00 17.00
CA ILE A 308 22.04 2.45 17.31
C ILE A 308 21.04 2.90 16.25
N ILE A 309 20.45 1.94 15.54
CA ILE A 309 19.43 2.16 14.52
C ILE A 309 18.06 1.91 15.15
N PHE A 310 17.27 2.98 15.28
CA PHE A 310 15.88 2.88 15.73
C PHE A 310 14.98 2.60 14.53
N CYS A 311 14.30 1.47 14.53
CA CYS A 311 13.42 1.09 13.44
C CYS A 311 12.11 0.42 13.88
N ALA A 312 11.14 0.37 12.96
CA ALA A 312 9.86 -0.29 13.20
C ALA A 312 9.99 -1.81 13.11
N PHE A 313 9.48 -2.52 14.13
CA PHE A 313 9.38 -3.98 14.13
C PHE A 313 7.95 -4.37 13.78
N ASN A 314 7.77 -5.12 12.68
CA ASN A 314 6.45 -5.47 12.15
C ASN A 314 6.23 -6.99 12.22
N GLY A 315 5.87 -7.47 13.42
CA GLY A 315 5.51 -8.87 13.66
C GLY A 315 6.73 -9.77 13.90
N LYS A 316 6.59 -11.06 13.53
CA LYS A 316 7.55 -12.12 13.90
C LYS A 316 8.93 -12.00 13.24
N SER A 317 9.05 -11.27 12.14
CA SER A 317 10.32 -11.06 11.43
C SER A 317 11.09 -9.85 11.94
N GLY A 318 10.63 -9.20 13.02
CA GLY A 318 11.23 -7.99 13.56
C GLY A 318 11.24 -6.86 12.50
N PRO A 319 12.40 -6.23 12.24
CA PRO A 319 12.51 -5.13 11.27
C PRO A 319 12.70 -5.60 9.82
N PHE A 320 12.75 -6.91 9.55
CA PHE A 320 13.11 -7.43 8.25
C PHE A 320 11.89 -7.66 7.34
N ILE A 321 11.91 -7.11 6.12
CA ILE A 321 10.86 -7.35 5.13
C ILE A 321 11.03 -8.68 4.39
N ASN A 322 12.28 -9.13 4.23
CA ASN A 322 12.64 -10.44 3.71
C ASN A 322 14.03 -10.86 4.20
N ILE A 323 14.30 -12.16 4.08
CA ILE A 323 15.57 -12.79 4.41
C ILE A 323 16.15 -13.41 3.14
N TRP A 324 17.43 -13.14 2.94
CA TRP A 324 18.26 -13.62 1.86
C TRP A 324 19.36 -14.48 2.44
N TYR A 325 19.88 -15.40 1.64
CA TYR A 325 21.06 -16.16 1.98
C TYR A 325 22.17 -15.81 1.01
N ASP A 326 23.37 -15.60 1.53
CA ASP A 326 24.52 -15.14 0.76
C ASP A 326 25.66 -16.15 0.85
N PHE A 327 26.23 -16.50 -0.31
CA PHE A 327 27.43 -17.30 -0.43
C PHE A 327 28.50 -16.49 -1.15
N TYR A 328 29.63 -16.27 -0.48
CA TYR A 328 30.79 -15.63 -1.11
C TYR A 328 31.68 -16.67 -1.81
N ASP A 329 31.67 -16.66 -3.14
CA ASP A 329 32.54 -17.50 -3.95
C ASP A 329 33.92 -16.87 -4.12
N ARG A 330 34.88 -17.38 -3.35
CA ARG A 330 36.28 -16.93 -3.36
C ARG A 330 36.99 -17.07 -4.69
N GLU A 331 36.51 -17.92 -5.61
CA GLU A 331 37.14 -18.10 -6.91
C GLU A 331 36.74 -17.00 -7.89
N MET A 332 35.45 -16.67 -7.88
CA MET A 332 34.89 -15.65 -8.76
C MET A 332 34.94 -14.26 -8.11
N HIS A 333 35.40 -14.17 -6.86
CA HIS A 333 35.37 -12.94 -6.06
C HIS A 333 33.97 -12.31 -6.08
N ALA A 334 32.94 -13.14 -5.92
CA ALA A 334 31.55 -12.75 -6.16
C ALA A 334 30.58 -13.36 -5.15
N HIS A 335 29.54 -12.59 -4.82
CA HIS A 335 28.45 -13.02 -3.96
C HIS A 335 27.31 -13.66 -4.77
N ILE A 336 26.93 -14.88 -4.39
CA ILE A 336 25.77 -15.61 -4.91
C ILE A 336 24.64 -15.51 -3.90
N ARG A 337 23.48 -15.06 -4.35
CA ARG A 337 22.33 -14.77 -3.49
C ARG A 337 21.16 -15.70 -3.72
N PHE A 338 20.53 -16.09 -2.64
CA PHE A 338 19.40 -17.00 -2.61
C PHE A 338 18.23 -16.33 -1.86
N GLU A 339 17.14 -16.01 -2.56
CA GLU A 339 15.95 -15.39 -1.97
C GLU A 339 14.90 -16.45 -1.69
N LYS A 340 14.48 -16.65 -0.43
CA LYS A 340 13.56 -17.76 -0.06
C LYS A 340 12.24 -17.75 -0.87
N SER A 341 11.76 -16.57 -1.26
CA SER A 341 10.57 -16.41 -2.10
C SER A 341 10.78 -16.89 -3.55
N ARG A 342 12.02 -16.88 -4.04
CA ARG A 342 12.44 -17.32 -5.38
C ARG A 342 13.20 -18.65 -5.23
N LYS A 343 12.46 -19.75 -5.34
CA LYS A 343 12.99 -21.13 -5.22
C LYS A 343 14.07 -21.51 -6.24
N ARG A 344 14.37 -20.64 -7.21
CA ARG A 344 15.41 -20.85 -8.22
C ARG A 344 16.55 -19.84 -7.99
N ALA A 345 17.73 -20.36 -7.70
CA ALA A 345 18.96 -19.60 -7.64
C ALA A 345 19.36 -19.12 -9.03
N LEU A 346 19.96 -17.93 -9.11
CA LEU A 346 20.52 -17.38 -10.35
C LEU A 346 21.93 -17.95 -10.59
N ILE A 347 22.04 -19.28 -10.63
CA ILE A 347 23.29 -19.99 -10.95
C ILE A 347 23.11 -20.78 -12.25
N THR A 348 24.16 -20.87 -13.05
CA THR A 348 24.16 -21.74 -14.24
C THR A 348 24.47 -23.18 -13.85
N GLU A 349 24.18 -24.14 -14.75
CA GLU A 349 24.59 -25.54 -14.55
C GLU A 349 26.12 -25.67 -14.43
N ASN A 350 26.88 -24.84 -15.17
CA ASN A 350 28.33 -24.79 -15.05
C ASN A 350 28.79 -24.29 -13.67
N ASP A 351 28.11 -23.27 -13.12
CA ASP A 351 28.37 -22.79 -11.77
C ASP A 351 28.08 -23.88 -10.73
N TYR A 352 26.97 -24.60 -10.89
CA TYR A 352 26.63 -25.71 -10.02
C TYR A 352 27.73 -26.76 -9.96
N TRP A 353 28.15 -27.30 -11.11
CA TRP A 353 29.18 -28.34 -11.14
C TRP A 353 30.55 -27.85 -10.65
N ARG A 354 30.88 -26.58 -10.90
CA ARG A 354 32.10 -25.95 -10.40
C ARG A 354 32.08 -25.83 -8.88
N LEU A 355 31.01 -25.25 -8.33
CA LEU A 355 30.82 -25.11 -6.89
C LEU A 355 30.78 -26.49 -6.21
N LYS A 356 30.13 -27.49 -6.82
CA LYS A 356 30.04 -28.84 -6.27
C LYS A 356 31.39 -29.52 -6.15
N ARG A 357 32.24 -29.43 -7.17
CA ARG A 357 33.60 -30.01 -7.10
C ARG A 357 34.47 -29.38 -6.02
N LYS A 358 34.22 -28.12 -5.67
CA LYS A 358 35.07 -27.34 -4.77
C LYS A 358 34.57 -27.29 -3.34
N TYR A 359 33.27 -27.06 -3.17
CA TYR A 359 32.62 -26.78 -1.90
C TYR A 359 31.52 -27.79 -1.56
N GLY A 360 31.10 -28.62 -2.52
CA GLY A 360 30.01 -29.56 -2.32
C GLY A 360 30.36 -30.61 -1.28
N LEU A 361 29.90 -30.38 -0.06
CA LEU A 361 29.78 -31.40 0.97
C LEU A 361 28.59 -32.28 0.60
N LYS A 362 28.75 -33.59 0.84
CA LYS A 362 27.95 -34.68 0.27
C LYS A 362 26.44 -34.52 0.44
#